data_AF-A0A2D2DTK8-F1
#
_entry.id   AF-A0A2D2DTK8-F1
#
_cell.length_a   1.000
_cell.length_b   1.000
_cell.length_c   1.000
_cell.angle_alpha   90.00
_cell.angle_beta   90.00
_cell.angle_gamma   90.00
#
_symmetry.space_group_name_H-M   'P 1'
#
loop_
_entity.id
_entity.type
_entity.pdbx_description
1 polymer ?
#
loop_
_entity_poly.entity_id
_entity_poly.type
_entity_poly.pdbx_seq_one_letter_code
_entity_poly.pdbx_strand_id
1 'polypeptide(L)' 'MSASVDEVAIRRLAGLTNVVSALLAAIPILQPESQAGALQTCASMAADVADELDAITRFETESEE' A
#
# COMPACT_ATOMS: atom_id res chain seq x y z
N MET A 1 -9.82 -12.89 22.67
CA MET A 1 -10.28 -11.51 22.45
C MET A 1 -10.14 -11.31 20.95
N SER A 2 -11.23 -11.26 20.18
CA SER A 2 -11.14 -11.22 18.73
C SER A 2 -10.39 -9.96 18.32
N ALA A 3 -9.20 -10.12 17.72
CA ALA A 3 -8.48 -9.02 17.08
C ALA A 3 -9.40 -8.47 15.99
N SER A 4 -10.12 -7.39 16.30
CA SER A 4 -10.94 -6.73 15.30
C SER A 4 -9.98 -6.02 14.36
N VAL A 5 -9.80 -6.55 13.16
CA VAL A 5 -9.07 -5.86 12.10
C VAL A 5 -9.65 -4.45 11.98
N ASP A 6 -8.80 -3.43 12.17
CA ASP A 6 -9.24 -2.04 12.20
C ASP A 6 -9.77 -1.64 10.83
N GLU A 7 -11.08 -1.39 10.75
CA GLU A 7 -11.76 -0.99 9.53
C GLU A 7 -11.19 0.31 8.95
N VAL A 8 -10.68 1.21 9.80
CA VAL A 8 -10.01 2.44 9.38
C VAL A 8 -8.70 2.10 8.66
N ALA A 9 -7.93 1.15 9.18
CA ALA A 9 -6.68 0.70 8.56
C ALA A 9 -6.96 0.05 7.20
N ILE A 10 -7.95 -0.84 7.09
CA ILE A 10 -8.35 -1.45 5.81
C ILE A 10 -8.75 -0.37 4.78
N ARG A 11 -9.57 0.61 5.18
CA ARG A 11 -10.02 1.68 4.27
C ARG A 11 -8.87 2.55 3.78
N ARG A 12 -7.90 2.86 4.65
CA ARG A 12 -6.69 3.61 4.28
C ARG A 12 -5.86 2.82 3.26
N LEU A 13 -5.63 1.54 3.53
CA LEU A 13 -4.94 0.61 2.65
C LEU A 13 -5.58 0.53 1.26
N ALA A 14 -6.90 0.33 1.21
CA ALA A 14 -7.65 0.32 -0.05
C ALA A 14 -7.51 1.66 -0.81
N GLY A 15 -7.50 2.79 -0.10
CA GLY A 15 -7.24 4.10 -0.70
C GLY A 15 -5.85 4.21 -1.32
N LEU A 16 -4.81 3.80 -0.59
CA LEU A 16 -3.42 3.83 -1.06
C LEU A 16 -3.22 2.93 -2.28
N THR A 17 -3.76 1.71 -2.27
CA THR A 17 -3.67 0.78 -3.42
C THR A 17 -4.37 1.36 -4.67
N ASN A 18 -5.49 2.05 -4.49
CA ASN A 18 -6.17 2.74 -5.59
C ASN A 18 -5.32 3.88 -6.17
N VAL A 19 -4.65 4.65 -5.32
CA VAL A 19 -3.74 5.72 -5.77
C VAL A 19 -2.58 5.13 -6.56
N VAL A 20 -1.93 4.08 -6.06
CA VAL A 20 -0.83 3.40 -6.76
C VAL A 20 -1.29 2.85 -8.12
N SER A 21 -2.49 2.24 -8.17
CA SER A 21 -3.06 1.73 -9.41
C SER A 21 -3.32 2.84 -10.44
N ALA A 22 -3.89 3.97 -10.01
CA ALA A 22 -4.14 5.12 -10.87
C ALA A 22 -2.83 5.73 -11.39
N LEU A 23 -1.81 5.84 -10.54
CA LEU A 23 -0.48 6.33 -10.91
C LEU A 23 0.18 5.42 -11.94
N LEU A 24 0.18 4.10 -11.73
CA LEU A 24 0.70 3.11 -12.67
C LEU A 24 0.01 3.20 -14.04
N ALA A 25 -1.31 3.38 -14.06
CA ALA A 25 -2.08 3.56 -15.29
C ALA A 25 -1.74 4.86 -16.03
N ALA A 26 -1.29 5.90 -15.32
CA ALA A 26 -0.89 7.18 -15.90
C ALA A 26 0.55 7.18 -16.46
N ILE A 27 1.42 6.25 -16.03
CA ILE A 27 2.84 6.21 -16.44
C ILE A 27 3.03 6.24 -17.97
N PRO A 28 2.28 5.48 -18.79
CA PRO A 28 2.45 5.50 -20.24
C PRO A 28 2.15 6.86 -20.90
N ILE A 29 1.44 7.75 -20.21
CA ILE A 29 1.03 9.08 -20.69
C ILE A 29 2.05 10.16 -20.28
N LEU A 30 2.90 9.87 -19.29
CA LEU A 30 3.93 10.80 -18.83
C LEU A 30 5.09 10.92 -19.81
N GLN A 31 5.79 12.07 -19.74
CA GLN A 31 7.03 12.27 -20.49
C GLN A 31 8.06 11.18 -20.14
N PRO A 32 8.82 10.65 -21.12
CA PRO A 32 9.75 9.53 -20.91
C PRO A 32 10.73 9.72 -19.76
N GLU A 33 11.27 10.93 -19.61
CA GLU A 33 12.19 11.33 -18.54
C GLU A 33 11.57 11.23 -17.13
N SER A 34 10.24 11.29 -17.03
CA SER A 34 9.50 11.21 -15.76
C SER A 34 8.98 9.81 -15.45
N GLN A 35 8.95 8.89 -16.42
CA GLN A 35 8.38 7.55 -16.24
C GLN A 35 9.16 6.72 -15.22
N ALA A 36 10.49 6.76 -15.28
CA ALA A 36 11.35 6.04 -14.33
C ALA A 36 11.17 6.54 -12.89
N GLY A 37 11.07 7.87 -12.71
CA GLY A 37 10.81 8.48 -11.41
C GLY A 37 9.41 8.12 -10.88
N ALA A 38 8.39 8.15 -11.75
CA ALA A 38 7.04 7.75 -11.39
C ALA A 38 6.95 6.27 -10.98
N LEU A 39 7.67 5.38 -11.69
CA LEU A 39 7.79 3.96 -11.32
C LEU A 39 8.43 3.77 -9.95
N GLN A 40 9.51 4.51 -9.65
CA GLN A 40 10.16 4.48 -8.34
C GLN A 40 9.22 4.94 -7.22
N THR A 41 8.46 6.02 -7.43
CA THR A 41 7.46 6.49 -6.48
C THR A 41 6.38 5.43 -6.25
N CYS A 42 5.86 4.80 -7.31
CA CYS A 42 4.88 3.72 -7.19
C CYS A 42 5.43 2.53 -6.38
N ALA A 43 6.71 2.18 -6.60
CA ALA A 43 7.37 1.11 -5.86
C ALA A 43 7.52 1.43 -4.37
N SER A 44 7.89 2.68 -4.03
CA SER A 44 7.98 3.13 -2.63
C SER A 44 6.62 3.06 -1.94
N MET A 45 5.57 3.60 -2.58
CA MET A 45 4.21 3.56 -2.01
C MET A 45 3.66 2.13 -1.85
N ALA A 46 4.02 1.23 -2.78
CA ALA A 46 3.66 -0.18 -2.67
C ALA A 46 4.39 -0.88 -1.51
N ALA A 47 5.64 -0.50 -1.23
CA ALA A 47 6.37 -0.98 -0.05
C ALA A 47 5.71 -0.51 1.25
N ASP A 48 5.33 0.77 1.34
CA ASP A 48 4.61 1.30 2.50
C ASP A 48 3.29 0.55 2.76
N VAL A 49 2.54 0.24 1.70
CA VAL A 49 1.32 -0.57 1.75
C VAL A 49 1.60 -1.99 2.25
N ALA A 50 2.70 -2.61 1.79
CA ALA A 50 3.09 -3.95 2.22
C ALA A 50 3.50 -3.97 3.70
N ASP A 51 4.23 -2.96 4.15
CA ASP A 51 4.65 -2.81 5.55
C ASP A 51 3.44 -2.59 6.48
N GLU A 52 2.46 -1.78 6.08
CA GLU A 52 1.21 -1.61 6.83
C GLU A 52 0.40 -2.91 6.92
N LEU A 53 0.34 -3.70 5.84
CA LEU A 53 -0.32 -5.01 5.84
C LEU A 53 0.39 -6.02 6.74
N ASP A 54 1.72 -6.07 6.68
CA ASP A 54 2.53 -6.93 7.55
C ASP A 54 2.35 -6.54 9.01
N ALA A 55 2.29 -5.24 9.34
CA ALA A 55 1.99 -4.79 10.70
C ALA A 55 0.62 -5.28 11.18
N ILE A 56 -0.44 -5.11 10.37
CA ILE A 56 -1.80 -5.53 10.73
C ILE A 56 -1.87 -7.05 10.95
N THR A 57 -1.21 -7.83 10.09
CA THR A 57 -1.23 -9.30 10.17
C THR A 57 -0.36 -9.85 11.30
N ARG A 58 0.75 -9.19 11.65
CA ARG A 58 1.59 -9.59 12.78
C ARG A 58 0.93 -9.37 14.15
N PHE A 59 0.11 -8.32 14.29
CA PHE A 59 -0.67 -8.11 15.51
C PHE A 59 -1.64 -9.27 15.81
N GLU A 60 -2.06 -10.05 14.81
CA GLU A 60 -2.86 -11.25 15.04
C GLU A 60 -2.03 -12.43 15.61
N THR A 61 -0.75 -12.53 15.26
CA THR A 61 0.13 -13.64 15.69
C THR A 61 0.74 -13.51 17.08
N GLU A 62 0.88 -12.31 17.65
CA GLU A 62 1.47 -12.11 18.99
C GLU A 62 0.44 -12.20 20.15
N SER A 63 -0.86 -12.38 19.86
CA SER A 63 -1.90 -12.54 20.89
C SER A 63 -2.10 -13.99 21.37
N GLU A 64 -1.25 -14.93 20.96
CA GLU A 64 -1.32 -16.36 21.32
C GLU A 64 -0.22 -16.85 22.29
N GLU A 65 0.67 -15.98 22.80
CA GLU A 65 1.66 -16.35 23.85
C GLU A 65 1.34 -15.77 25.24
#